data_AF-A0A520CV07-F1
#
_entry.id   AF-A0A520CV07-F1
#
_cell.length_a   1.000
_cell.length_b   1.000
_cell.length_c   1.000
_cell.angle_alpha   90.00
_cell.angle_beta   90.00
_cell.angle_gamma   90.00
#
_symmetry.space_group_name_H-M   'P 1'
#
loop_
_entity.id
_entity.type
_entity.pdbx_description
1 polymer ?
#
loop_
_entity_poly.entity_id
_entity_poly.type
_entity_poly.pdbx_seq_one_letter_code
_entity_poly.pdbx_strand_id
1 'polypeptide(L)'
;FKPYRMKPIAGFTEFVKENADVAYHFITDRFKTEDIESLGELKREEGKVVEYNGQKIAVYKGSDGLITALHPTCTHAGCTVKFNEAEKSWDCPCHGGRFDLNGKVISGPPLKDLPPVDFTN
;
A
#
# COMPACT_ATOMS: atom_id res chain seq x y z
N PHE A 1 8.55 -35.61 44.37
CA PHE A 1 8.21 -36.39 43.16
C PHE A 1 6.69 -36.51 43.03
N LYS A 2 6.09 -35.74 42.11
CA LYS A 2 4.82 -35.97 41.38
C LYS A 2 4.84 -34.99 40.19
N PRO A 3 4.72 -35.44 38.92
CA PRO A 3 4.81 -34.53 37.77
C PRO A 3 3.41 -34.00 37.41
N TYR A 4 3.27 -32.67 37.27
CA TYR A 4 2.14 -32.07 36.58
C TYR A 4 2.66 -31.29 35.36
N ARG A 5 2.16 -31.65 34.19
CA ARG A 5 2.45 -31.02 32.90
C ARG A 5 1.70 -29.70 32.81
N MET A 6 2.43 -28.58 32.74
CA MET A 6 1.92 -27.30 32.27
C MET A 6 2.71 -26.88 31.03
N LYS A 7 1.99 -26.53 29.95
CA LYS A 7 2.54 -26.18 28.64
C LYS A 7 3.21 -24.79 28.68
N PRO A 8 4.33 -24.57 27.99
CA PRO A 8 4.93 -23.24 27.88
C PRO A 8 4.09 -22.38 26.94
N ILE A 9 3.61 -21.23 27.43
CA ILE A 9 3.11 -20.16 26.57
C ILE A 9 4.35 -19.56 25.91
N ALA A 10 4.35 -19.67 24.59
CA ALA A 10 5.41 -19.27 23.69
C ALA A 10 5.80 -17.80 23.90
N GLY A 11 7.12 -17.57 23.82
CA GLY A 11 7.75 -16.28 24.06
C GLY A 11 7.18 -15.15 23.22
N PHE A 12 6.87 -14.05 23.90
CA PHE A 12 6.51 -12.78 23.29
C PHE A 12 7.57 -11.69 23.53
N THR A 13 8.78 -12.05 24.00
CA THR A 13 9.74 -11.04 24.47
C THR A 13 11.12 -11.08 23.82
N GLU A 14 11.28 -11.69 22.65
CA GLU A 14 12.59 -11.63 21.96
C GLU A 14 12.48 -11.74 20.43
N PHE A 15 11.81 -10.78 19.80
CA PHE A 15 11.94 -10.54 18.36
C PHE A 15 11.78 -9.06 18.02
N VAL A 16 12.43 -8.20 18.81
CA VAL A 16 12.61 -6.78 18.49
C VAL A 16 14.05 -6.61 18.02
N LYS A 17 14.29 -6.88 16.74
CA LYS A 17 15.30 -6.26 15.86
C LYS A 17 15.42 -7.08 14.59
N GLU A 18 15.51 -6.35 13.48
CA GLU A 18 15.67 -6.82 12.10
C GLU A 18 14.34 -7.23 11.42
N ASN A 19 13.99 -6.50 10.35
CA ASN A 19 12.83 -6.66 9.45
C ASN A 19 11.63 -5.72 9.60
N ALA A 20 11.76 -4.57 10.27
CA ALA A 20 10.73 -3.51 10.17
C ALA A 20 10.57 -2.97 8.74
N ASP A 21 11.62 -3.02 7.92
CA ASP A 21 11.60 -2.65 6.49
C ASP A 21 11.05 -3.75 5.56
N VAL A 22 10.82 -4.97 6.06
CA VAL A 22 10.40 -6.11 5.21
C VAL A 22 8.87 -6.33 5.23
N ALA A 23 8.11 -5.50 5.94
CA ALA A 23 6.66 -5.64 6.00
C ALA A 23 5.89 -4.95 4.84
N TYR A 24 6.56 -4.14 4.01
CA TYR A 24 5.92 -3.48 2.85
C TYR A 24 6.31 -4.09 1.49
N HIS A 25 7.25 -5.04 1.48
CA HIS A 25 7.68 -5.76 0.27
C HIS A 25 6.92 -7.07 0.00
N PHE A 26 5.87 -7.37 0.77
CA PHE A 26 5.16 -8.66 0.68
C PHE A 26 3.96 -8.70 -0.28
N ILE A 27 3.80 -7.70 -1.15
CA ILE A 27 2.73 -7.66 -2.15
C ILE A 27 3.29 -7.73 -3.59
N THR A 28 4.34 -8.53 -3.80
CA THR A 28 4.81 -8.90 -5.15
C THR A 28 4.45 -10.33 -5.51
N ASP A 29 4.46 -11.26 -4.55
CA ASP A 29 4.32 -12.70 -4.82
C ASP A 29 2.88 -13.20 -4.99
N ARG A 30 1.88 -12.37 -4.68
CA ARG A 30 0.46 -12.75 -4.86
C ARG A 30 -0.19 -12.15 -6.10
N PHE A 31 0.57 -11.39 -6.88
CA PHE A 31 0.19 -11.01 -8.23
C PHE A 31 1.00 -11.86 -9.21
N LYS A 32 0.32 -12.42 -10.21
CA LYS A 32 1.02 -12.59 -11.47
C LYS A 32 1.26 -11.17 -11.97
N THR A 33 2.51 -10.75 -12.06
CA THR A 33 2.91 -9.47 -12.67
C THR A 33 2.15 -9.19 -13.98
N GLU A 34 1.81 -10.26 -14.70
CA GLU A 34 0.93 -10.32 -15.87
C GLU A 34 -0.47 -9.67 -15.68
N ASP A 35 -1.13 -9.89 -14.53
CA ASP A 35 -2.48 -9.36 -14.25
C ASP A 35 -2.44 -7.84 -14.07
N ILE A 36 -1.38 -7.30 -13.44
CA ILE A 36 -1.23 -5.85 -13.30
C ILE A 36 -0.66 -5.20 -14.57
N GLU A 37 0.22 -5.88 -15.30
CA GLU A 37 0.67 -5.42 -16.62
C GLU A 37 -0.50 -5.30 -17.61
N SER A 38 -1.56 -6.10 -17.43
CA SER A 38 -2.79 -6.00 -18.23
C SER A 38 -3.65 -4.77 -17.90
N LEU A 39 -3.47 -4.12 -16.73
CA LEU A 39 -4.27 -2.96 -16.27
C LEU A 39 -3.90 -1.63 -16.96
N GLY A 40 -3.15 -1.71 -18.06
CA GLY A 40 -2.62 -0.61 -18.84
C GLY A 40 -1.11 -0.59 -18.74
N GLU A 41 -0.43 -0.28 -19.85
CA GLU A 41 1.03 -0.16 -19.94
C GLU A 41 1.56 0.95 -19.00
N LEU A 42 1.58 0.71 -17.69
CA LEU A 42 2.12 1.63 -16.72
C LEU A 42 3.64 1.61 -16.85
N LYS A 43 4.22 2.74 -17.25
CA LYS A 43 5.67 2.88 -17.36
C LYS A 43 6.28 2.88 -15.96
N ARG A 44 7.58 2.65 -15.92
CA ARG A 44 8.34 2.88 -14.69
C ARG A 44 8.19 4.33 -14.27
N GLU A 45 8.09 4.53 -12.97
CA GLU A 45 7.87 5.81 -12.30
C GLU A 45 6.53 6.49 -12.63
N GLU A 46 5.58 5.75 -13.21
CA GLU A 46 4.23 6.25 -13.51
C GLU A 46 3.22 5.76 -12.47
N GLY A 47 2.24 6.60 -12.18
CA GLY A 47 1.10 6.26 -11.32
C GLY A 47 -0.24 6.58 -11.98
N LYS A 48 -1.24 5.74 -11.74
CA LYS A 48 -2.58 5.87 -12.31
C LYS A 48 -3.65 5.30 -11.39
N VAL A 49 -4.86 5.87 -11.43
CA VAL A 49 -6.04 5.20 -10.86
C VAL A 49 -6.68 4.34 -11.95
N VAL A 50 -6.77 3.04 -11.71
CA VAL A 50 -7.32 2.03 -12.64
C VAL A 50 -8.48 1.28 -12.01
N GLU A 51 -9.25 0.57 -12.82
CA GLU A 51 -10.32 -0.31 -12.36
C GLU A 51 -9.84 -1.77 -12.38
N TYR A 52 -9.99 -2.46 -11.26
CA TYR A 52 -9.63 -3.87 -11.09
C TYR A 52 -10.73 -4.58 -10.31
N ASN A 53 -11.28 -5.67 -10.86
CA ASN A 53 -12.41 -6.42 -10.26
C ASN A 53 -13.60 -5.53 -9.83
N GLY A 54 -13.91 -4.49 -10.63
CA GLY A 54 -14.99 -3.54 -10.35
C GLY A 54 -14.69 -2.52 -9.25
N GLN A 55 -13.45 -2.47 -8.75
CA GLN A 55 -12.99 -1.52 -7.74
C GLN A 55 -11.93 -0.58 -8.32
N LYS A 56 -11.92 0.68 -7.89
CA LYS A 56 -10.85 1.62 -8.25
C LYS A 56 -9.65 1.41 -7.34
N ILE A 57 -8.46 1.32 -7.92
CA ILE A 57 -7.20 1.21 -7.21
C ILE A 57 -6.21 2.27 -7.73
N ALA A 58 -5.43 2.88 -6.84
CA ALA A 58 -4.31 3.75 -7.18
C ALA A 58 -3.05 2.89 -7.28
N VAL A 59 -2.48 2.78 -8.48
CA VAL A 59 -1.27 1.99 -8.75
C VAL A 59 -0.11 2.90 -9.10
N TYR A 60 1.08 2.59 -8.59
CA TYR A 60 2.34 3.22 -8.96
C TYR A 60 3.37 2.15 -9.26
N LYS A 61 4.09 2.27 -10.39
CA LYS A 61 5.21 1.38 -10.73
C LYS A 61 6.52 2.08 -10.43
N GLY A 62 7.31 1.54 -9.50
CA GLY A 62 8.64 2.04 -9.17
C GLY A 62 9.64 1.90 -10.32
N SER A 63 10.80 2.52 -10.16
CA SER A 63 11.92 2.40 -11.11
C SER A 63 12.49 0.99 -11.15
N ASP A 64 12.43 0.27 -10.03
CA ASP A 64 12.73 -1.17 -9.91
C ASP A 64 11.68 -2.07 -10.60
N GLY A 65 10.55 -1.50 -11.02
CA GLY A 65 9.43 -2.23 -11.61
C GLY A 65 8.46 -2.82 -10.59
N LEU A 66 8.69 -2.63 -9.29
CA LEU A 66 7.75 -3.03 -8.24
C LEU A 66 6.50 -2.16 -8.31
N ILE A 67 5.37 -2.73 -7.89
CA ILE A 67 4.08 -2.04 -7.95
C ILE A 67 3.53 -1.84 -6.54
N THR A 68 3.17 -0.61 -6.25
CA THR A 68 2.39 -0.25 -5.05
C THR A 68 0.94 -0.06 -5.46
N ALA A 69 0.02 -0.70 -4.74
CA ALA A 69 -1.42 -0.58 -4.95
C ALA A 69 -2.11 -0.08 -3.67
N LEU A 70 -2.78 1.07 -3.77
CA LEU A 70 -3.43 1.76 -2.66
C LEU A 70 -4.91 1.98 -2.95
N HIS A 71 -5.72 2.07 -1.90
CA HIS A 71 -7.09 2.50 -2.04
C HIS A 71 -7.10 3.99 -2.43
N PRO A 72 -7.73 4.40 -3.54
CA PRO A 72 -7.56 5.74 -4.10
C PRO A 72 -8.44 6.78 -3.38
N THR A 73 -9.17 6.39 -2.34
CA THR A 73 -10.09 7.27 -1.63
C THR A 73 -9.34 8.03 -0.55
N CYS A 74 -9.27 9.35 -0.71
CA CYS A 74 -8.71 10.26 0.27
C CYS A 74 -9.40 10.09 1.63
N THR A 75 -8.61 9.84 2.65
CA THR A 75 -9.04 9.59 4.03
C THR A 75 -9.61 10.82 4.75
N HIS A 76 -9.63 12.00 4.12
CA HIS A 76 -10.30 13.19 4.64
C HIS A 76 -11.82 13.12 4.46
N ALA A 77 -12.28 13.19 3.21
CA ALA A 77 -13.70 13.33 2.88
C ALA A 77 -14.13 12.47 1.67
N GLY A 78 -13.34 11.45 1.30
CA GLY A 78 -13.78 10.44 0.35
C GLY A 78 -13.52 10.72 -1.14
N CYS A 79 -12.85 11.82 -1.49
CA CYS A 79 -12.52 12.10 -2.89
C CYS A 79 -11.48 11.12 -3.45
N THR A 80 -11.57 10.77 -4.73
CA THR A 80 -10.52 10.00 -5.41
C THR A 80 -9.27 10.86 -5.63
N VAL A 81 -8.10 10.37 -5.22
CA VAL A 81 -6.80 11.02 -5.46
C VAL A 81 -6.38 10.92 -6.93
N LYS A 82 -5.46 11.79 -7.35
CA LYS A 82 -4.83 11.76 -8.67
C LYS A 82 -3.32 11.67 -8.52
N PHE A 83 -2.66 10.98 -9.45
CA PHE A 83 -1.20 10.97 -9.48
C PHE A 83 -0.67 12.32 -9.94
N ASN A 84 0.30 12.87 -9.22
CA ASN A 84 1.05 14.05 -9.58
C ASN A 84 2.43 13.60 -10.08
N GLU A 85 2.60 13.59 -11.39
CA GLU A 85 3.82 13.12 -12.06
C GLU A 85 5.06 13.93 -11.67
N ALA A 86 4.90 15.25 -11.52
CA ALA A 86 6.02 16.15 -11.24
C ALA A 86 6.55 15.99 -9.81
N GLU A 87 5.64 15.78 -8.86
CA GLU A 87 5.94 15.72 -7.44
C GLU A 87 6.05 14.29 -6.89
N LYS A 88 5.71 13.30 -7.71
CA LYS A 88 5.63 11.88 -7.32
C LYS A 88 4.79 11.68 -6.05
N SER A 89 3.59 12.24 -6.08
CA SER A 89 2.62 12.19 -4.98
C SER A 89 1.21 11.84 -5.45
N TRP A 90 0.38 11.35 -4.54
CA TRP A 90 -1.07 11.25 -4.74
C TRP A 90 -1.74 12.48 -4.15
N ASP A 91 -2.38 13.28 -5.00
CA ASP A 91 -2.97 14.55 -4.61
C ASP A 91 -4.50 14.46 -4.65
N CYS A 92 -5.14 14.87 -3.56
CA CYS A 92 -6.58 14.98 -3.45
C CYS A 92 -7.05 16.33 -4.03
N PRO A 93 -7.82 16.35 -5.13
CA PRO A 93 -8.20 17.59 -5.82
C PRO A 93 -9.23 18.42 -5.04
N CYS A 94 -9.83 17.88 -3.98
CA CYS A 94 -10.91 18.55 -3.26
C CYS A 94 -10.39 19.61 -2.29
N HIS A 95 -9.37 19.28 -1.49
CA HIS A 95 -8.87 20.16 -0.42
C HIS A 95 -7.33 20.16 -0.32
N GLY A 96 -6.62 19.62 -1.32
CA GLY A 96 -5.16 19.68 -1.37
C GLY A 96 -4.44 18.69 -0.44
N GLY A 97 -5.13 17.67 0.08
CA GLY A 97 -4.47 16.59 0.82
C GLY A 97 -3.50 15.83 -0.09
N ARG A 98 -2.29 15.54 0.40
CA ARG A 98 -1.25 14.86 -0.39
C ARG A 98 -0.71 13.66 0.35
N PHE A 99 -0.40 12.61 -0.41
CA PHE A 99 0.18 11.37 0.06
C PHE A 99 1.41 11.01 -0.77
N ASP A 100 2.41 10.35 -0.19
CA ASP A 100 3.54 9.83 -0.94
C ASP A 100 3.17 8.58 -1.75
N LEU A 101 4.15 8.03 -2.47
CA LEU A 101 3.99 6.85 -3.32
C LEU A 101 3.53 5.59 -2.56
N ASN A 102 3.76 5.53 -1.25
CA ASN A 102 3.34 4.45 -0.36
C ASN A 102 2.02 4.77 0.37
N GLY A 103 1.39 5.90 0.05
CA GLY A 103 0.12 6.32 0.62
C GLY A 103 0.25 7.09 1.93
N LYS A 104 1.46 7.35 2.42
CA LYS A 104 1.66 8.08 3.68
C LYS A 104 1.30 9.55 3.51
N VAL A 105 0.60 10.13 4.47
CA VAL A 105 0.29 11.57 4.46
C VAL A 105 1.58 12.38 4.47
N ILE A 106 1.68 13.31 3.51
CA ILE A 106 2.75 14.32 3.44
C ILE A 106 2.20 15.74 3.61
N SER A 107 0.92 15.98 3.28
CA SER A 107 0.25 17.25 3.53
C SER A 107 -1.23 17.05 3.85
N GLY A 108 -1.72 17.76 4.87
CA GLY A 108 -3.12 17.78 5.25
C GLY A 108 -4.03 18.45 4.20
N PRO A 109 -5.37 18.38 4.34
CA PRO A 109 -6.11 18.03 5.57
C PRO A 109 -6.12 16.58 6.11
N PRO A 110 -5.91 15.52 5.31
CA PRO A 110 -5.91 14.14 5.82
C PRO A 110 -4.98 13.92 7.01
N LEU A 111 -5.40 13.10 7.97
CA LEU A 111 -4.58 12.70 9.13
C LEU A 111 -4.24 11.20 9.13
N LYS A 112 -4.72 10.45 8.13
CA LYS A 112 -4.53 9.01 7.98
C LYS A 112 -4.02 8.71 6.59
N ASP A 113 -3.13 7.72 6.48
CA ASP A 113 -2.56 7.28 5.22
C ASP A 113 -3.61 6.61 4.32
N LEU A 114 -3.38 6.59 3.01
CA LEU A 114 -4.14 5.74 2.11
C LEU A 114 -3.82 4.27 2.46
N PRO A 115 -4.84 3.43 2.71
CA PRO A 115 -4.58 2.05 3.03
C PRO A 115 -4.11 1.29 1.77
N PRO A 116 -3.25 0.27 1.93
CA PRO A 116 -2.97 -0.67 0.84
C PRO A 116 -4.26 -1.39 0.44
N VAL A 117 -4.35 -1.78 -0.83
CA VAL A 117 -5.44 -2.66 -1.27
C VAL A 117 -5.13 -4.08 -0.81
N ASP A 118 -6.08 -4.70 -0.12
CA ASP A 118 -6.04 -6.12 0.21
C ASP A 118 -6.69 -6.91 -0.93
N PHE A 119 -5.92 -7.79 -1.54
CA PHE A 119 -6.35 -8.66 -2.64
C PHE A 119 -6.64 -10.09 -2.16
N THR A 120 -6.70 -10.30 -0.84
CA THR A 120 -7.09 -11.59 -0.30
C THR A 120 -8.61 -11.77 -0.43
N ASN A 121 -8.96 -12.76 -1.26
CA ASN A 121 -10.31 -13.29 -1.40
C ASN A 121 -10.62 -14.26 -0.25
#